data_AF-A0A3B8SKK9-F1
#
_entry.id   AF-A0A3B8SKK9-F1
#
_cell.length_a   1.000
_cell.length_b   1.000
_cell.length_c   1.000
_cell.angle_alpha   90.00
_cell.angle_beta   90.00
_cell.angle_gamma   90.00
#
_symmetry.space_group_name_H-M   'P 1'
#
loop_
_entity.id
_entity.type
_entity.pdbx_description
1 polymer ?
#
loop_
_entity_poly.entity_id
_entity_poly.type
_entity_poly.pdbx_seq_one_letter_code
_entity_poly.pdbx_strand_id
1 'polypeptide(L)' 'MRIRKLTPRECWRLMGFDDLDFDKASKVCSETNLYHQAGNSIVVNVMYSILKELLR' A
#
# COMPACT_ATOMS: atom_id res chain seq x y z
N MET A 1 6.36 -16.01 20.79
CA MET A 1 6.12 -15.14 19.61
C MET A 1 4.68 -14.67 19.65
N ARG A 2 4.41 -13.36 19.64
CA ARG A 2 3.03 -12.82 19.70
C ARG A 2 2.57 -12.50 18.27
N ILE A 3 1.61 -13.27 17.77
CA ILE A 3 1.05 -13.07 16.43
C ILE A 3 0.00 -11.95 16.49
N ARG A 4 0.10 -10.98 15.57
CA ARG A 4 -0.90 -9.92 15.37
C ARG A 4 -1.15 -9.69 13.89
N LYS A 5 -2.28 -9.08 13.56
CA LYS A 5 -2.54 -8.58 12.21
C LYS A 5 -1.64 -7.38 11.91
N LEU A 6 -1.31 -7.21 10.64
CA LEU A 6 -0.68 -6.00 10.14
C LEU A 6 -1.69 -4.84 10.19
N THR A 7 -1.19 -3.65 10.49
CA THR A 7 -1.98 -2.42 10.41
C THR A 7 -2.14 -2.00 8.95
N PRO A 8 -3.17 -1.20 8.60
CA PRO A 8 -3.31 -0.68 7.25
C PRO A 8 -2.06 0.07 6.77
N ARG A 9 -1.42 0.87 7.63
CA ARG A 9 -0.16 1.55 7.31
C ARG A 9 0.96 0.58 6.92
N GLU A 10 1.12 -0.50 7.67
CA GLU A 10 2.11 -1.54 7.34
C GLU A 10 1.80 -2.21 6.00
N CYS A 11 0.53 -2.48 5.72
CA CYS A 11 0.10 -3.02 4.41
C CYS A 11 0.40 -2.03 3.28
N TRP A 12 0.11 -0.74 3.43
CA TRP A 12 0.40 0.28 2.40
C TRP A 12 1.90 0.40 2.11
N ARG A 13 2.74 0.37 3.16
CA ARG A 13 4.20 0.35 3.01
C ARG A 13 4.68 -0.90 2.26
N LEU A 14 4.11 -2.07 2.54
CA LEU A 14 4.43 -3.31 1.81
C LEU A 14 4.04 -3.24 0.33
N MET A 15 2.96 -2.52 0.00
CA MET A 15 2.56 -2.27 -1.38
C MET A 15 3.44 -1.22 -2.09
N GLY A 16 4.36 -0.56 -1.37
CA GLY A 16 5.28 0.44 -1.93
C GLY A 16 4.72 1.86 -1.98
N PHE A 17 3.70 2.17 -1.19
CA PHE A 17 3.20 3.54 -1.02
C PHE A 17 3.99 4.29 0.05
N ASP A 18 4.15 5.61 -0.16
CA ASP A 18 4.73 6.51 0.83
C ASP A 18 3.76 6.79 1.98
N ASP A 19 4.32 7.05 3.17
CA ASP A 19 3.53 7.36 4.37
C ASP A 19 2.67 8.62 4.19
N LEU A 20 3.14 9.58 3.38
CA LEU A 20 2.40 10.81 3.10
C LEU A 20 1.08 10.52 2.37
N ASP A 21 1.05 9.53 1.48
CA ASP A 21 -0.16 9.16 0.75
C ASP A 21 -1.13 8.40 1.65
N PHE A 22 -0.60 7.53 2.52
CA PHE A 22 -1.40 6.91 3.58
C PHE A 22 -2.03 7.98 4.49
N ASP A 23 -1.27 8.96 4.94
CA ASP A 23 -1.73 10.01 5.87
C ASP A 23 -2.79 10.93 5.23
N LYS A 24 -2.77 11.10 3.90
CA LYS A 24 -3.84 11.78 3.16
C LYS A 24 -5.08 10.90 3.10
N ALA A 25 -4.93 9.63 2.74
CA ALA A 25 -6.04 8.70 2.61
C ALA A 25 -6.74 8.44 3.96
N SER A 26 -5.97 8.35 5.05
CA SER A 26 -6.50 8.08 6.39
C SER A 26 -7.36 9.21 6.96
N LYS A 27 -7.29 10.42 6.39
CA LYS A 27 -8.17 11.53 6.78
C LYS A 27 -9.59 11.38 6.26
N VAL A 28 -9.80 10.56 5.23
CA VAL A 28 -11.09 10.43 4.52
C VAL A 28 -11.60 8.99 4.42
N CYS A 29 -10.78 7.99 4.76
CA CYS A 29 -11.13 6.58 4.73
C CYS A 29 -11.06 5.94 6.12
N SER A 30 -11.93 4.96 6.37
CA SER A 30 -11.83 4.12 7.58
C SER A 30 -10.64 3.15 7.50
N GLU A 31 -10.13 2.68 8.65
CA GLU A 31 -9.06 1.67 8.71
C GLU A 31 -9.39 0.40 7.92
N THR A 32 -10.65 -0.05 7.95
CA THR A 32 -11.12 -1.20 7.17
C THR A 32 -11.02 -0.92 5.67
N ASN A 33 -11.47 0.25 5.22
CA ASN A 33 -11.37 0.65 3.81
C ASN A 33 -9.91 0.77 3.37
N LEU A 34 -9.02 1.31 4.20
CA LEU A 34 -7.59 1.41 3.90
C LEU A 34 -6.94 0.03 3.79
N TYR A 35 -7.31 -0.91 4.67
CA TYR A 35 -6.83 -2.29 4.60
C TYR A 35 -7.26 -2.97 3.30
N HIS A 36 -8.52 -2.80 2.89
CA HIS A 36 -9.01 -3.32 1.61
C HIS A 36 -8.35 -2.65 0.40
N GLN A 37 -8.11 -1.33 0.46
CA GLN A 37 -7.39 -0.61 -0.59
C GLN A 37 -5.98 -1.15 -0.78
N ALA A 38 -5.25 -1.44 0.29
CA ALA A 38 -3.94 -2.08 0.19
C ALA A 38 -4.03 -3.45 -0.50
N GLY A 39 -5.01 -4.29 -0.11
CA GLY A 39 -5.19 -5.62 -0.68
C GLY A 39 -5.63 -5.64 -2.16
N ASN A 40 -6.39 -4.63 -2.59
CA ASN A 40 -6.83 -4.48 -3.99
C ASN A 40 -5.84 -3.67 -4.84
N SER A 41 -4.77 -3.15 -4.25
CA SER A 41 -3.76 -2.37 -4.95
C SER A 41 -2.72 -3.26 -5.61
N ILE A 42 -1.84 -2.65 -6.40
CA ILE A 42 -0.69 -3.29 -7.04
C ILE A 42 0.56 -2.91 -6.26
N VAL A 43 1.55 -3.80 -6.20
CA VAL A 43 2.86 -3.48 -5.61
C VAL A 43 3.58 -2.47 -6.52
N VAL A 44 3.67 -1.22 -6.06
CA VAL A 44 4.18 -0.06 -6.81
C VAL A 44 5.58 -0.33 -7.36
N ASN A 45 6.47 -0.89 -6.54
CA ASN A 45 7.85 -1.19 -6.92
C ASN A 45 7.92 -2.17 -8.11
N VAL A 46 7.06 -3.18 -8.12
CA VAL A 46 7.01 -4.19 -9.19
C VAL A 46 6.46 -3.57 -10.47
N MET A 47 5.36 -2.82 -10.37
CA MET A 47 4.79 -2.12 -11.52
C MET A 47 5.79 -1.15 -12.15
N TYR A 48 6.52 -0.38 -11.34
CA TYR A 48 7.57 0.52 -11.82
C TYR A 48 8.65 -0.21 -12.62
N SER A 49 9.14 -1.36 -12.12
CA SER A 49 10.12 -2.16 -12.84
C SER A 49 9.60 -2.71 -14.17
N ILE A 50 8.34 -3.19 -14.20
CA ILE A 50 7.71 -3.68 -15.44
C ILE A 50 7.60 -2.55 -16.46
N LEU A 51 7.08 -1.38 -16.04
CA LEU A 51 6.93 -0.23 -16.93
C LEU A 51 8.28 0.27 -17.48
N LYS A 52 9.33 0.24 -16.66
CA LYS A 52 10.68 0.61 -17.09
C LYS A 52 11.20 -0.28 -18.21
N GLU A 53 10.93 -1.60 -18.16
CA GLU A 53 11.34 -2.53 -19.22
C GLU A 53 10.43 -2.43 -20.46
N LEU A 54 9.13 -2.13 -20.29
CA LEU A 54 8.20 -1.98 -21.41
C LEU A 54 8.42 -0.70 -22.22
N LEU A 55 8.90 0.38 -21.59
CA LEU A 55 9.10 1.70 -22.21
C LEU A 55 10.55 1.94 -22.65
N ARG A 56 11.38 0.90 -22.63
CA ARG A 56 12.75 0.93 -23.11
C ARG A 56 12.80 0.80 -24.63
#